data_AF-A0A369ZSD2-F1
#
_entry.id   AF-A0A369ZSD2-F1
#
_cell.length_a   1.000
_cell.length_b   1.000
_cell.length_c   1.000
_cell.angle_alpha   90.00
_cell.angle_beta   90.00
_cell.angle_gamma   90.00
#
_symmetry.space_group_name_H-M   'P 1'
#
loop_
_entity.id
_entity.type
_entity.pdbx_description
1 polymer ?
#
loop_
_entity_poly.entity_id
_entity_poly.type
_entity_poly.pdbx_seq_one_letter_code
_entity_poly.pdbx_strand_id
1 'polypeptide(L)'
;MKFAIKTTILTALLGVSLSAQALKNDTDQPINIDSGSQSLDMNTNTVVFADGVTITQGSIIVKANKVTIVRQEGKKETLDAVGSPVTFQQTLDDGKPVNGKGSSVKYDLNSEFLTLTGDAELKQLDSFIKAPLITYDVKKQQLKATSGGKTRVKTVLIPNQLNQNKK
;
A
#
# COMPACT_ATOMS: atom_id res chain seq x y z
N MET A 1 -46.80 52.20 -29.81
CA MET A 1 -45.34 52.20 -30.02
C MET A 1 -44.67 52.69 -28.75
N LYS A 2 -44.01 51.80 -28.00
CA LYS A 2 -42.82 51.99 -27.13
C LYS A 2 -42.76 50.85 -26.10
N PHE A 3 -41.70 50.04 -26.23
CA PHE A 3 -41.31 48.94 -25.38
C PHE A 3 -40.81 49.44 -24.02
N ALA A 4 -41.05 48.68 -22.94
CA ALA A 4 -40.25 48.77 -21.72
C ALA A 4 -39.87 47.35 -21.28
N ILE A 5 -38.57 47.16 -21.15
CA ILE A 5 -37.82 45.90 -21.14
C ILE A 5 -37.79 45.33 -19.72
N LYS A 6 -38.20 44.07 -19.53
CA LYS A 6 -37.98 43.32 -18.29
C LYS A 6 -36.54 42.82 -18.28
N THR A 7 -35.69 43.40 -17.43
CA THR A 7 -34.31 42.94 -17.24
C THR A 7 -34.30 41.76 -16.29
N THR A 8 -34.36 40.54 -16.81
CA THR A 8 -34.01 39.33 -16.05
C THR A 8 -32.52 39.09 -16.24
N ILE A 9 -31.72 39.43 -15.24
CA ILE A 9 -30.29 39.07 -15.18
C ILE A 9 -30.22 37.56 -14.97
N LEU A 10 -29.95 36.82 -16.03
CA LEU A 10 -29.64 35.40 -15.96
C LEU A 10 -28.14 35.27 -15.69
N THR A 11 -27.78 35.18 -14.40
CA THR A 11 -26.41 34.94 -13.96
C THR A 11 -26.02 33.51 -14.34
N ALA A 12 -25.28 33.35 -15.44
CA ALA A 12 -24.71 32.08 -15.85
C ALA A 12 -23.56 31.72 -14.89
N LEU A 13 -23.83 30.80 -13.97
CA LEU A 13 -22.82 30.19 -13.11
C LEU A 13 -22.05 29.15 -13.93
N LEU A 14 -20.96 29.59 -14.57
CA LEU A 14 -20.00 28.70 -15.21
C LEU A 14 -19.28 27.90 -14.13
N GLY A 15 -19.75 26.68 -13.89
CA GLY A 15 -19.06 25.69 -13.08
C GLY A 15 -17.78 25.25 -13.78
N VAL A 16 -16.67 25.89 -13.43
CA VAL A 16 -15.34 25.33 -13.68
C VAL A 16 -15.19 24.11 -12.77
N SER A 17 -15.49 22.93 -13.31
CA SER A 17 -15.15 21.65 -12.71
C SER A 17 -13.62 21.53 -12.72
N LEU A 18 -12.98 22.02 -11.66
CA LEU A 18 -11.59 21.66 -11.37
C LEU A 18 -11.57 20.16 -11.16
N SER A 19 -10.99 19.43 -12.11
CA SER A 19 -10.70 18.01 -11.98
C SER A 19 -9.69 17.85 -10.84
N ALA A 20 -10.21 17.67 -9.63
CA ALA A 20 -9.41 17.23 -8.50
C ALA A 20 -8.92 15.82 -8.82
N GLN A 21 -7.64 15.70 -9.21
CA GLN A 21 -6.95 14.42 -9.28
C GLN A 21 -6.79 13.94 -7.84
N ALA A 22 -7.77 13.17 -7.35
CA ALA A 22 -7.68 12.56 -6.04
C ALA A 22 -6.58 11.49 -6.07
N LEU A 23 -5.69 11.54 -5.07
CA LEU A 23 -4.70 10.49 -4.83
C LEU A 23 -5.42 9.14 -4.68
N LYS A 24 -4.82 8.05 -5.16
CA LYS A 24 -5.41 6.73 -4.95
C LYS A 24 -5.31 6.37 -3.48
N ASN A 25 -6.45 6.36 -2.79
CA ASN A 25 -6.49 5.98 -1.38
C ASN A 25 -6.75 4.48 -1.23
N ASP A 26 -5.68 3.68 -1.35
CA ASP A 26 -5.74 2.24 -1.12
C ASP A 26 -6.26 1.93 0.29
N THR A 27 -5.87 2.71 1.30
CA THR A 27 -6.24 2.48 2.71
C THR A 27 -7.74 2.59 2.96
N ASP A 28 -8.48 3.39 2.18
CA ASP A 28 -9.93 3.50 2.30
C ASP A 28 -10.69 2.34 1.63
N GLN A 29 -9.99 1.50 0.86
CA GLN A 29 -10.60 0.37 0.18
C GLN A 29 -10.80 -0.83 1.13
N PRO A 30 -11.81 -1.68 0.87
CA PRO A 30 -11.99 -2.93 1.59
C PRO A 30 -10.75 -3.82 1.51
N ILE A 31 -10.45 -4.52 2.61
CA ILE A 31 -9.45 -5.57 2.66
C ILE A 31 -10.14 -6.89 2.33
N ASN A 32 -9.73 -7.53 1.23
CA ASN A 32 -10.19 -8.87 0.87
C ASN A 32 -9.07 -9.87 1.12
N ILE A 33 -9.41 -11.03 1.70
CA ILE A 33 -8.48 -12.11 1.99
C ILE A 33 -9.02 -13.39 1.38
N ASP A 34 -8.25 -13.98 0.48
CA ASP A 34 -8.51 -15.28 -0.16
C ASP A 34 -7.48 -16.30 0.34
N SER A 35 -7.95 -17.46 0.80
CA SER A 35 -7.09 -18.52 1.32
C SER A 35 -7.70 -19.91 1.20
N GLY A 36 -6.86 -20.94 1.27
CA GLY A 36 -7.33 -22.33 1.27
C GLY A 36 -7.99 -22.74 2.60
N SER A 37 -7.55 -22.18 3.72
CA SER A 37 -8.16 -22.41 5.03
C SER A 37 -8.13 -21.16 5.93
N GLN A 38 -9.04 -21.15 6.92
CA GLN A 38 -9.17 -20.11 7.94
C GLN A 38 -9.49 -20.74 9.30
N SER A 39 -8.90 -20.20 10.38
CA SER A 39 -9.31 -20.49 11.76
C SER A 39 -9.43 -19.19 12.58
N LEU A 40 -10.32 -19.20 13.57
CA LEU A 40 -10.53 -18.09 14.50
C LEU A 40 -10.47 -18.63 15.93
N ASP A 41 -9.60 -18.05 16.74
CA ASP A 41 -9.59 -18.24 18.18
C ASP A 41 -10.23 -17.02 18.86
N MET A 42 -11.40 -17.22 19.46
CA MET A 42 -12.15 -16.17 20.15
C MET A 42 -11.52 -15.76 21.49
N ASN A 43 -10.75 -16.62 22.14
CA ASN A 43 -10.11 -16.29 23.43
C ASN A 43 -8.96 -15.31 23.24
N THR A 44 -8.21 -15.46 22.14
CA THR A 44 -7.06 -14.61 21.79
C THR A 44 -7.40 -13.58 20.73
N ASN A 45 -8.64 -13.55 20.24
CA ASN A 45 -9.12 -12.70 19.14
C ASN A 45 -8.19 -12.73 17.91
N THR A 46 -7.71 -13.93 17.59
CA THR A 46 -6.70 -14.17 16.55
C THR A 46 -7.32 -14.96 15.40
N VAL A 47 -7.15 -14.45 14.18
CA VAL A 47 -7.55 -15.12 12.94
C VAL A 47 -6.30 -15.60 12.21
N VAL A 48 -6.30 -16.84 11.73
CA VAL A 48 -5.22 -17.39 10.92
C VAL A 48 -5.76 -17.83 9.56
N PHE A 49 -5.12 -17.37 8.50
CA PHE A 49 -5.35 -17.79 7.11
C PHE A 49 -4.15 -18.60 6.64
N ALA A 50 -4.38 -19.73 5.98
CA ALA A 50 -3.30 -20.63 5.54
C ALA A 50 -3.61 -21.28 4.18
N ASP A 51 -2.69 -22.15 3.75
CA ASP A 51 -2.75 -22.89 2.48
C ASP A 51 -2.69 -22.00 1.24
N GLY A 52 -1.84 -20.96 1.33
CA GLY A 52 -1.73 -19.92 0.32
C GLY A 52 -2.74 -18.81 0.58
N VAL A 53 -2.25 -17.59 0.75
CA VAL A 53 -3.06 -16.43 1.12
C VAL A 53 -2.79 -15.30 0.14
N THR A 54 -3.85 -14.71 -0.40
CA THR A 54 -3.81 -13.47 -1.17
C THR A 54 -4.66 -12.41 -0.47
N ILE A 55 -4.04 -11.30 -0.09
CA ILE A 55 -4.71 -10.13 0.47
C ILE A 55 -4.72 -9.03 -0.59
N THR A 56 -5.85 -8.35 -0.75
CA THR A 56 -5.97 -7.18 -1.62
C THR A 56 -6.62 -6.01 -0.89
N GLN A 57 -6.11 -4.80 -1.13
CA GLN A 57 -6.68 -3.56 -0.64
C GLN A 57 -6.42 -2.44 -1.66
N GLY A 58 -7.42 -2.08 -2.46
CA GLY A 58 -7.20 -1.15 -3.59
C GLY A 58 -6.18 -1.70 -4.58
N SER A 59 -5.04 -1.02 -4.74
CA SER A 59 -3.89 -1.48 -5.55
C SER A 59 -2.93 -2.39 -4.81
N ILE A 60 -3.04 -2.47 -3.48
CA ILE A 60 -2.15 -3.27 -2.64
C ILE A 60 -2.50 -4.75 -2.82
N ILE A 61 -1.48 -5.56 -3.08
CA ILE A 61 -1.57 -7.02 -3.15
C ILE A 61 -0.48 -7.61 -2.27
N VAL A 62 -0.85 -8.50 -1.36
CA VAL A 62 0.10 -9.28 -0.54
C VAL A 62 -0.16 -10.77 -0.78
N LYS A 63 0.90 -11.53 -1.06
CA LYS A 63 0.80 -13.01 -1.14
C LYS A 63 1.74 -13.67 -0.15
N ALA A 64 1.23 -14.66 0.57
CA ALA A 64 1.96 -15.37 1.62
C ALA A 64 1.52 -16.83 1.71
N ASN A 65 2.27 -17.65 2.45
CA ASN A 65 1.83 -19.01 2.77
C ASN A 65 0.82 -19.01 3.93
N LYS A 66 1.02 -18.13 4.91
CA LYS A 66 0.18 -17.98 6.09
C LYS A 66 0.12 -16.52 6.52
N VAL A 67 -1.05 -16.11 7.00
CA VAL A 67 -1.30 -14.78 7.58
C VAL A 67 -1.98 -14.95 8.93
N THR A 68 -1.49 -14.25 9.94
CA THR A 68 -2.11 -14.13 11.25
C THR A 68 -2.58 -12.70 11.47
N ILE A 69 -3.84 -12.52 11.85
CA ILE A 69 -4.41 -11.22 12.21
C ILE A 69 -4.78 -11.25 13.69
N VAL A 70 -4.23 -10.31 14.46
CA VAL A 70 -4.62 -10.11 15.86
C VAL A 70 -5.49 -8.88 15.95
N ARG A 71 -6.74 -9.06 16.37
CA ARG A 71 -7.68 -7.96 16.57
C ARG A 71 -7.52 -7.40 17.97
N GLN A 72 -7.29 -6.09 18.05
CA GLN A 72 -7.23 -5.37 19.31
C GLN A 72 -8.49 -4.53 19.47
N GLU A 73 -9.17 -4.63 20.62
CA GLU A 73 -10.32 -3.78 20.90
C GLU A 73 -9.94 -2.29 20.81
N GLY A 74 -10.70 -1.53 20.02
CA GLY A 74 -10.50 -0.09 19.84
C GLY A 74 -9.30 0.32 18.99
N LYS A 75 -8.60 -0.61 18.32
CA LYS A 75 -7.47 -0.30 17.40
C LYS A 75 -7.61 -1.08 16.08
N LYS A 76 -7.07 -0.53 14.99
CA LYS A 76 -6.97 -1.27 13.73
C LYS A 76 -5.99 -2.45 13.90
N GLU A 77 -6.24 -3.50 13.12
CA GLU A 77 -5.64 -4.83 13.27
C GLU A 77 -4.16 -4.87 12.87
N THR A 78 -3.39 -5.80 13.42
CA THR A 78 -2.02 -6.11 12.97
C THR A 78 -2.05 -7.39 12.17
N LEU A 79 -1.38 -7.38 11.01
CA LEU A 79 -1.31 -8.48 10.08
C LEU A 79 0.13 -8.98 9.95
N ASP A 80 0.38 -10.22 10.36
CA ASP A 80 1.68 -10.89 10.28
C ASP A 80 1.62 -11.97 9.21
N ALA A 81 2.31 -11.74 8.09
CA ALA A 81 2.40 -12.64 6.95
C ALA A 81 3.76 -13.34 6.91
N VAL A 82 3.76 -14.65 6.67
CA VAL A 82 4.98 -15.46 6.51
C VAL A 82 4.91 -16.32 5.25
N GLY A 83 6.05 -16.53 4.62
CA GLY A 83 6.13 -17.28 3.38
C GLY A 83 7.56 -17.51 2.90
N SER A 84 7.69 -18.06 1.70
CA SER A 84 8.98 -18.36 1.09
C SER A 84 8.98 -18.04 -0.42
N PRO A 85 8.83 -16.77 -0.82
CA PRO A 85 8.73 -15.56 0.00
C PRO A 85 7.27 -15.09 0.23
N VAL A 86 7.10 -14.13 1.14
CA VAL A 86 5.98 -13.18 1.08
C VAL A 86 6.26 -12.14 0.01
N THR A 87 5.24 -11.75 -0.76
CA THR A 87 5.32 -10.69 -1.76
C THR A 87 4.35 -9.57 -1.43
N PHE A 88 4.74 -8.34 -1.74
CA PHE A 88 3.95 -7.13 -1.63
C PHE A 88 3.99 -6.41 -2.99
N GLN A 89 2.88 -5.82 -3.41
CA GLN A 89 2.81 -4.97 -4.58
C GLN A 89 1.88 -3.79 -4.30
N GLN A 90 2.24 -2.60 -4.76
CA GLN A 90 1.38 -1.41 -4.77
C GLN A 90 1.58 -0.67 -6.10
N THR A 91 0.52 -0.07 -6.64
CA THR A 91 0.64 0.88 -7.76
C THR A 91 0.58 2.29 -7.20
N LEU A 92 1.64 3.07 -7.40
CA LEU A 92 1.70 4.47 -6.98
C LEU A 92 0.83 5.36 -7.88
N ASP A 93 0.61 6.60 -7.46
CA ASP A 93 -0.23 7.57 -8.19
C ASP A 93 0.32 7.95 -9.57
N ASP A 94 1.64 7.81 -9.76
CA ASP A 94 2.29 7.98 -11.07
C ASP A 94 2.15 6.73 -11.98
N GLY A 95 1.38 5.73 -11.54
CA GLY A 95 1.12 4.48 -12.24
C GLY A 95 2.25 3.45 -12.12
N LYS A 96 3.36 3.77 -11.44
CA LYS A 96 4.48 2.83 -11.33
C LYS A 96 4.25 1.80 -10.23
N PRO A 97 4.60 0.54 -10.46
CA PRO A 97 4.51 -0.49 -9.44
C PRO A 97 5.72 -0.44 -8.49
N VAL A 98 5.43 -0.56 -7.20
CA VAL A 98 6.40 -0.90 -6.16
C VAL A 98 6.16 -2.34 -5.75
N ASN A 99 7.20 -3.17 -5.83
CA ASN A 99 7.15 -4.58 -5.49
C ASN A 99 8.10 -4.85 -4.33
N GLY A 100 7.61 -5.48 -3.27
CA GLY A 100 8.38 -5.94 -2.13
C GLY A 100 8.40 -7.47 -2.06
N LYS A 101 9.47 -8.03 -1.52
CA LYS A 101 9.50 -9.43 -1.09
C LYS A 101 10.34 -9.60 0.17
N GLY A 102 10.06 -10.64 0.93
CA GLY A 102 10.84 -11.05 2.10
C GLY A 102 10.29 -12.34 2.69
N SER A 103 10.96 -12.91 3.69
CA SER A 103 10.48 -14.12 4.38
C SER A 103 9.24 -13.83 5.23
N SER A 104 9.11 -12.60 5.75
CA SER A 104 7.89 -12.16 6.44
C SER A 104 7.58 -10.69 6.17
N VAL A 105 6.31 -10.36 6.29
CA VAL A 105 5.79 -9.00 6.24
C VAL A 105 4.89 -8.79 7.44
N LYS A 106 5.14 -7.72 8.19
CA LYS A 106 4.21 -7.22 9.20
C LYS A 106 3.58 -5.94 8.70
N TYR A 107 2.26 -5.85 8.76
CA TYR A 107 1.51 -4.65 8.43
C TYR A 107 0.68 -4.18 9.62
N ASP A 108 0.97 -2.97 10.07
CA ASP A 108 0.14 -2.30 11.07
C ASP A 108 -0.88 -1.42 10.32
N LEU A 109 -2.15 -1.83 10.31
CA LEU A 109 -3.22 -1.12 9.60
C LEU A 109 -3.58 0.22 10.23
N ASN A 110 -3.18 0.46 11.49
CA ASN A 110 -3.44 1.71 12.19
C ASN A 110 -2.49 2.82 11.74
N SER A 111 -1.21 2.50 11.71
CA SER A 111 -0.14 3.41 11.29
C SER A 111 0.18 3.33 9.80
N GLU A 112 -0.41 2.37 9.09
CA GLU A 112 -0.15 2.08 7.68
C GLU A 112 1.34 1.82 7.43
N PHE A 113 1.93 1.02 8.33
CA PHE A 113 3.37 0.80 8.37
C PHE A 113 3.71 -0.66 8.07
N LEU A 114 4.41 -0.86 6.95
CA LEU A 114 4.86 -2.16 6.47
C LEU A 114 6.29 -2.42 6.92
N THR A 115 6.55 -3.64 7.37
CA THR A 115 7.88 -4.11 7.78
C THR A 115 8.18 -5.43 7.09
N LEU A 116 9.13 -5.42 6.14
CA LEU A 116 9.62 -6.60 5.43
C LEU A 116 10.91 -7.08 6.09
N THR A 117 10.99 -8.38 6.40
CA THR A 117 12.20 -8.98 6.99
C THR A 117 12.56 -10.31 6.34
N GLY A 118 13.85 -10.67 6.43
CA GLY A 118 14.39 -11.90 5.86
C GLY A 118 14.58 -11.77 4.35
N ASP A 119 15.80 -11.47 3.93
CA ASP A 119 16.16 -11.20 2.52
C ASP A 119 15.23 -10.17 1.84
N ALA A 120 14.87 -9.12 2.60
CA ALA A 120 13.93 -8.11 2.15
C ALA A 120 14.48 -7.36 0.93
N GLU A 121 13.66 -7.29 -0.12
CA GLU A 121 13.93 -6.54 -1.33
C GLU A 121 12.72 -5.68 -1.65
N LEU A 122 12.96 -4.44 -2.06
CA LEU A 122 11.95 -3.58 -2.65
C LEU A 122 12.44 -3.08 -4.00
N LYS A 123 11.60 -3.18 -5.02
CA LYS A 123 11.89 -2.90 -6.42
C LYS A 123 10.83 -1.96 -6.99
N GLN A 124 11.28 -0.91 -7.67
CA GLN A 124 10.44 -0.02 -8.47
C GLN A 124 11.07 0.07 -9.85
N LEU A 125 10.36 -0.42 -10.87
CA LEU A 125 10.93 -0.64 -12.21
C LEU A 125 12.23 -1.45 -12.11
N ASP A 126 13.37 -0.96 -12.62
CA ASP A 126 14.66 -1.67 -12.55
C ASP A 126 15.53 -1.26 -11.35
N SER A 127 15.08 -0.26 -10.58
CA SER A 127 15.75 0.16 -9.35
C SER A 127 15.34 -0.75 -8.19
N PHE A 128 16.27 -1.08 -7.30
CA PHE A 128 15.98 -1.94 -6.16
C PHE A 128 16.82 -1.62 -4.92
N ILE A 129 16.29 -2.01 -3.77
CA ILE A 129 16.92 -1.96 -2.46
C ILE A 129 16.87 -3.37 -1.86
N LYS A 130 17.98 -3.84 -1.30
CA LYS A 130 18.10 -5.09 -0.55
C LYS A 130 18.63 -4.80 0.85
N ALA A 131 17.98 -5.35 1.87
CA ALA A 131 18.40 -5.25 3.26
C ALA A 131 17.80 -6.38 4.10
N PRO A 132 18.34 -6.66 5.30
CA PRO A 132 17.68 -7.56 6.24
C PRO A 132 16.30 -7.08 6.69
N LEU A 133 16.12 -5.76 6.78
CA LEU A 133 14.93 -5.08 7.26
C LEU A 133 14.66 -3.87 6.35
N ILE A 134 13.48 -3.84 5.76
CA ILE A 134 12.93 -2.69 5.02
C ILE A 134 11.61 -2.32 5.67
N THR A 135 11.46 -1.05 6.03
CA THR A 135 10.19 -0.49 6.50
C THR A 135 9.65 0.50 5.49
N TYR A 136 8.34 0.52 5.31
CA TYR A 136 7.63 1.41 4.40
C TYR A 136 6.40 2.01 5.09
N ASP A 137 6.42 3.34 5.23
CA ASP A 137 5.28 4.15 5.68
C ASP A 137 4.44 4.47 4.45
N VAL A 138 3.30 3.78 4.29
CA VAL A 138 2.44 3.87 3.10
C VAL A 138 1.85 5.28 2.99
N LYS A 139 1.44 5.86 4.12
CA LYS A 139 0.83 7.19 4.18
C LYS A 139 1.80 8.30 3.76
N LYS A 140 3.06 8.20 4.19
CA LYS A 140 4.11 9.17 3.80
C LYS A 140 4.84 8.80 2.51
N GLN A 141 4.58 7.62 1.96
CA GLN A 141 5.36 7.02 0.88
C GLN A 141 6.87 7.02 1.19
N GLN A 142 7.24 6.72 2.45
CA GLN A 142 8.63 6.78 2.92
C GLN A 142 9.19 5.40 3.19
N LEU A 143 10.36 5.11 2.60
CA LEU A 143 11.06 3.85 2.75
C LEU A 143 12.33 4.04 3.59
N LYS A 144 12.57 3.12 4.52
CA LYS A 144 13.83 3.02 5.26
C LYS A 144 14.35 1.60 5.22
N ALA A 145 15.60 1.43 4.81
CA ALA A 145 16.29 0.15 4.82
C ALA A 145 17.42 0.21 5.85
N THR A 146 17.52 -0.83 6.68
CA THR A 146 18.51 -0.89 7.77
C THR A 146 19.22 -2.23 7.78
N SER A 147 20.52 -2.22 8.07
CA SER A 147 21.25 -3.44 8.37
C SER A 147 21.31 -3.67 9.88
N GLY A 148 21.10 -4.92 10.29
CA GLY A 148 21.26 -5.36 11.69
C GLY A 148 22.74 -5.53 12.10
N GLY A 149 23.63 -4.64 11.66
CA GLY A 149 25.06 -4.62 12.02
C GLY A 149 25.97 -5.60 11.27
N LYS A 150 25.49 -6.81 10.92
CA LYS A 150 26.33 -7.85 10.26
C LYS A 150 26.31 -7.84 8.73
N THR A 151 25.40 -7.09 8.12
CA THR A 151 25.20 -7.04 6.67
C THR A 151 25.13 -5.59 6.19
N ARG A 152 25.04 -5.37 4.87
CA ARG A 152 24.93 -4.04 4.28
C ARG A 152 23.61 -3.88 3.56
N VAL A 153 23.09 -2.66 3.55
CA VAL A 153 22.04 -2.25 2.61
C VAL A 153 22.67 -2.11 1.23
N LYS A 154 22.06 -2.71 0.20
CA LYS A 154 22.48 -2.57 -1.20
C LYS A 154 21.36 -1.89 -1.98
N THR A 155 21.70 -0.80 -2.66
CA THR A 155 20.77 -0.06 -3.50
C THR A 155 21.33 0.05 -4.91
N VAL A 156 20.48 -0.16 -5.90
CA VAL A 156 20.77 0.14 -7.32
C VAL A 156 19.69 1.10 -7.80
N LEU A 157 20.13 2.25 -8.31
CA LEU A 157 19.28 3.28 -8.88
C LEU A 157 19.59 3.40 -10.36
N ILE A 158 18.56 3.39 -11.19
CA ILE A 158 18.69 3.54 -12.63
C ILE A 158 18.33 5.00 -12.99
N PRO A 159 19.30 5.85 -13.38
CA PRO A 159 19.10 7.30 -13.45
C PRO A 159 17.97 7.76 -14.39
N ASN A 160 17.80 7.10 -15.54
CA ASN A 160 16.77 7.46 -16.52
C ASN A 160 15.33 7.13 -16.06
N GLN A 161 15.17 6.37 -14.97
CA GLN A 161 13.88 6.03 -14.35
C GLN A 161 13.52 6.96 -13.20
N LEU A 162 14.49 7.72 -12.66
CA LEU A 162 14.26 8.69 -11.59
C LEU A 162 13.50 9.93 -12.06
N ASN A 163 13.62 10.30 -13.34
CA ASN A 163 13.16 11.59 -13.89
C ASN A 163 11.83 11.54 -14.65
N GLN A 164 11.13 10.41 -14.67
CA GLN A 164 9.95 10.19 -15.54
C GLN A 164 8.66 10.90 -15.06
N ASN A 165 8.70 11.68 -13.97
CA ASN A 165 7.54 12.42 -13.44
C ASN A 165 7.38 13.83 -14.01
N LYS A 166 8.09 14.15 -15.11
CA LYS A 166 7.96 15.43 -15.83
C LYS A 166 7.46 15.19 -17.25
N LYS A 167 6.16 14.95 -17.42
CA LYS A 167 5.42 15.32 -18.63
C LYS A 167 4.02 15.76 -18.26
#